data_AF-D0LT33-F1
#
_entry.id   AF-D0LT33-F1
#
_cell.length_a   1.000
_cell.length_b   1.000
_cell.length_c   1.000
_cell.angle_alpha   90.00
_cell.angle_beta   90.00
_cell.angle_gamma   90.00
#
_symmetry.space_group_name_H-M   'P 1'
#
loop_
_entity.id
_entity.type
_entity.pdbx_description
1 polymer ?
#
loop_
_entity_poly.entity_id
_entity_poly.type
_entity_poly.pdbx_seq_one_letter_code
_entity_poly.pdbx_strand_id
1 'polypeptide(L)'
;MGKRVVHNSDEPRMRFCPFCSAENEVQAGHCEACARRLPPLPRRPQAGAAQEVTASEPVPTPAAVAPAPAAAAAAPAAAAAAPAAAAAAPAAAAAAESAAVDTPAAPGSAAAAAYEAASAAEAEAEAESAEAANAEASVEAAATAVAVAELTEADAASVSAPTPTRTPTPTPTPAPAVPVHVSGIGASPMLAGEARPFRSPNVAPLPELPHPGLLNAVHYALATTLARWQRRTAIKSLTGDIEDQQAALDELLVSLGRRSRELNLREPFFATENAALDEAEKRRDALESERAVLRDRQALEQQSFAELEAERQSQVSAAEAALERGRGEYASFDAQRRSLRDKRKAIERQQKELGKSASQREEQVTRAATEEARSDLRRAAAEFREEAEGLEPEREELDHRLADLERPLAQATAKIEQLESDLEAARRGLNETRDAHRQQRADLDAELARKSREEAQAEAEILRRLSSLGTLVNLHRVSRPELSDLYERIDQRRGAIGVRTSEVERLSVERDSYDRGALMRGVAGIGIAATSFLLLVVLLAALL
;
A
#
# COMPACT_ATOMS: atom_id res chain seq x y z
N MET A 1 -44.99 -2.81 -8.94
CA MET A 1 -44.58 -4.09 -9.56
C MET A 1 -43.19 -3.91 -10.17
N GLY A 2 -42.14 -4.25 -9.42
CA GLY A 2 -40.76 -4.11 -9.88
C GLY A 2 -40.34 -5.32 -10.74
N LYS A 3 -39.88 -5.06 -11.97
CA LYS A 3 -39.21 -6.06 -12.81
C LYS A 3 -37.93 -6.51 -12.09
N ARG A 4 -37.89 -7.76 -11.64
CA ARG A 4 -36.63 -8.43 -11.27
C ARG A 4 -35.83 -8.61 -12.56
N VAL A 5 -34.80 -7.80 -12.72
CA VAL A 5 -33.76 -8.01 -13.74
C VAL A 5 -32.98 -9.24 -13.31
N VAL A 6 -33.15 -10.34 -14.03
CA VAL A 6 -32.32 -11.54 -13.89
C VAL A 6 -31.00 -11.20 -14.59
N HIS A 7 -29.96 -10.89 -13.81
CA HIS A 7 -28.62 -10.75 -14.35
C HIS A 7 -28.12 -12.14 -14.77
N ASN A 8 -28.03 -12.38 -16.08
CA ASN A 8 -27.31 -13.52 -16.65
C ASN A 8 -25.86 -13.48 -16.13
N SER A 9 -25.50 -14.44 -15.29
CA SER A 9 -24.18 -14.54 -14.66
C SER A 9 -23.12 -15.18 -15.59
N ASP A 10 -23.28 -15.03 -16.91
CA ASP A 10 -22.36 -15.54 -17.92
C ASP A 10 -21.29 -14.49 -18.30
N GLU A 11 -20.81 -13.72 -17.32
CA GLU A 11 -19.57 -12.97 -17.54
C GLU A 11 -18.39 -13.97 -17.50
N PRO A 12 -17.57 -14.03 -18.56
CA PRO A 12 -16.42 -14.92 -18.60
C PRO A 12 -15.46 -14.53 -17.49
N ARG A 13 -15.31 -15.40 -16.49
CA ARG A 13 -14.31 -15.19 -15.46
C ARG A 13 -12.93 -15.26 -16.12
N MET A 14 -12.15 -14.19 -15.94
CA MET A 14 -10.77 -14.09 -16.42
C MET A 14 -9.81 -14.55 -15.33
N ARG A 15 -8.64 -15.08 -15.71
CA ARG A 15 -7.53 -15.40 -14.81
C ARG A 15 -6.21 -14.90 -15.40
N PHE A 16 -5.31 -14.51 -14.52
CA PHE A 16 -3.99 -13.99 -14.91
C PHE A 16 -2.95 -15.10 -15.03
N CYS A 17 -2.09 -15.00 -16.04
CA CYS A 17 -0.93 -15.89 -16.15
C CYS A 17 0.12 -15.52 -15.09
N PRO A 18 0.58 -16.44 -14.24
CA PRO A 18 1.58 -16.14 -13.21
C PRO A 18 2.98 -15.86 -13.78
N PHE A 19 3.20 -16.10 -15.08
CA PHE A 19 4.51 -15.92 -15.71
C PHE A 19 4.64 -14.60 -16.49
N CYS A 20 3.55 -14.08 -17.04
CA CYS A 20 3.59 -12.87 -17.87
C CYS A 20 2.42 -11.91 -17.64
N SER A 21 1.57 -12.18 -16.65
CA SER A 21 0.44 -11.32 -16.26
C SER A 21 -0.61 -11.07 -17.34
N ALA A 22 -0.62 -11.83 -18.45
CA ALA A 22 -1.68 -11.74 -19.45
C ALA A 22 -3.00 -12.30 -18.91
N GLU A 23 -4.11 -11.67 -19.29
CA GLU A 23 -5.46 -12.17 -19.03
C GLU A 23 -5.77 -13.36 -19.93
N ASN A 24 -6.37 -14.41 -19.36
CA ASN A 24 -6.77 -15.60 -20.10
C ASN A 24 -8.14 -16.05 -19.60
N GLU A 25 -8.91 -16.72 -20.46
CA GLU A 25 -10.16 -17.37 -20.04
C GLU A 25 -9.89 -18.38 -18.92
N VAL A 26 -10.82 -18.48 -17.95
CA VAL A 26 -10.70 -19.41 -16.81
C VAL A 26 -10.49 -20.87 -17.23
N GLN A 27 -10.98 -21.26 -18.41
CA GLN A 27 -10.87 -22.61 -18.96
C GLN A 27 -9.61 -22.86 -19.81
N ALA A 28 -8.77 -21.85 -20.07
CA ALA A 28 -7.60 -22.03 -20.91
C ALA A 28 -6.68 -23.14 -20.34
N GLY A 29 -5.96 -23.88 -21.20
CA GLY A 29 -4.91 -24.81 -20.72
C GLY A 29 -3.54 -24.14 -20.63
N HIS A 30 -3.35 -23.12 -21.45
CA HIS A 30 -2.10 -22.43 -21.69
C HIS A 30 -2.35 -20.93 -21.78
N CYS A 31 -1.33 -20.12 -21.52
CA CYS A 31 -1.42 -18.68 -21.68
C CYS A 31 -1.34 -18.31 -23.17
N GLU A 32 -2.25 -17.47 -23.66
CA GLU A 32 -2.26 -17.04 -25.05
C GLU A 32 -1.04 -16.18 -25.42
N ALA A 33 -0.52 -15.38 -24.47
CA ALA A 33 0.61 -14.49 -24.70
C ALA A 33 1.97 -15.22 -24.70
N CYS A 34 2.19 -16.17 -23.78
CA CYS A 34 3.50 -16.82 -23.60
C CYS A 34 3.52 -18.32 -23.87
N ALA A 35 2.39 -18.92 -24.27
CA ALA A 35 2.20 -20.36 -24.53
C ALA A 35 2.50 -21.31 -23.35
N ARG A 36 2.85 -20.81 -22.16
CA ARG A 36 3.12 -21.64 -20.97
C ARG A 36 1.83 -22.22 -20.40
N ARG A 37 1.90 -23.48 -19.94
CA ARG A 37 0.77 -24.18 -19.30
C ARG A 37 0.37 -23.47 -18.01
N LEU A 38 -0.91 -23.18 -17.86
CA LEU A 38 -1.45 -22.50 -16.69
C LEU A 38 -1.77 -23.53 -15.59
N PRO A 39 -1.47 -23.24 -14.31
CA PRO A 39 -1.78 -24.15 -13.22
C PRO A 39 -3.30 -24.41 -13.12
N PRO A 40 -3.73 -25.65 -12.83
CA PRO A 40 -5.16 -25.97 -12.72
C PRO A 40 -5.76 -25.21 -11.53
N LEU A 41 -6.95 -24.65 -11.72
CA LEU A 41 -7.65 -23.96 -10.64
C LEU A 41 -8.00 -24.95 -9.52
N PRO A 42 -7.84 -24.55 -8.25
CA PRO A 42 -8.32 -25.37 -7.13
C PRO A 42 -9.82 -25.60 -7.33
N ARG A 43 -10.23 -26.88 -7.32
CA ARG A 43 -11.64 -27.25 -7.45
C ARG A 43 -12.39 -26.65 -6.27
N ARG A 44 -13.18 -25.60 -6.50
CA ARG A 44 -14.09 -25.08 -5.48
C ARG A 44 -15.03 -26.23 -5.12
N PRO A 45 -15.09 -26.67 -3.84
CA PRO A 45 -16.06 -27.67 -3.44
C PRO A 45 -17.44 -27.15 -3.81
N GLN A 46 -18.12 -27.85 -4.71
CA GLN A 46 -19.48 -27.48 -5.12
C GLN A 46 -20.36 -27.57 -3.88
N ALA A 47 -20.82 -26.42 -3.42
CA ALA A 47 -21.78 -26.35 -2.33
C ALA A 47 -23.09 -27.01 -2.80
N GLY A 48 -23.35 -28.22 -2.28
CA GLY A 48 -24.66 -28.84 -2.19
C GLY A 48 -25.47 -28.92 -3.49
N ALA A 49 -25.12 -29.86 -4.36
CA ALA A 49 -26.16 -30.53 -5.15
C ALA A 49 -26.98 -31.38 -4.17
N ALA A 50 -28.08 -30.82 -3.66
CA ALA A 50 -29.08 -31.59 -2.95
C ALA A 50 -29.56 -32.70 -3.90
N GLN A 51 -29.38 -33.94 -3.48
CA GLN A 51 -29.97 -35.11 -4.13
C GLN A 51 -31.49 -34.92 -4.19
N GLU A 52 -32.03 -34.75 -5.39
CA GLU A 52 -33.45 -34.91 -5.68
C GLU A 52 -33.84 -36.35 -5.36
N VAL A 53 -34.53 -36.52 -4.24
CA VAL A 53 -35.22 -37.76 -3.88
C VAL A 53 -36.50 -37.82 -4.70
N THR A 54 -36.58 -38.84 -5.56
CA THR A 54 -37.76 -39.21 -6.33
C THR A 54 -38.95 -39.60 -5.44
N ALA A 55 -40.14 -39.21 -5.91
CA ALA A 55 -41.50 -39.69 -5.63
C ALA A 55 -42.28 -39.05 -4.46
N SER A 56 -43.35 -38.31 -4.80
CA SER A 56 -44.77 -38.69 -4.59
C SER A 56 -45.75 -37.61 -5.10
N GLU A 57 -46.80 -38.08 -5.79
CA GLU A 57 -48.11 -37.52 -6.22
C GLU A 57 -48.47 -36.01 -6.23
N PRO A 58 -49.24 -35.55 -7.24
CA PRO A 58 -49.78 -34.19 -7.31
C PRO A 58 -51.17 -34.04 -6.64
N VAL A 59 -51.31 -32.99 -5.82
CA VAL A 59 -52.60 -32.48 -5.31
C VAL A 59 -53.04 -31.27 -6.17
N PRO A 60 -54.32 -31.16 -6.57
CA PRO A 60 -54.77 -30.12 -7.50
C PRO A 60 -54.89 -28.72 -6.88
N THR A 61 -54.45 -27.72 -7.64
CA THR A 61 -54.53 -26.28 -7.38
C THR A 61 -55.97 -25.76 -7.56
N PRO A 62 -56.52 -24.92 -6.66
CA PRO A 62 -57.74 -24.19 -6.92
C PRO A 62 -57.51 -22.92 -7.73
N ALA A 63 -58.55 -22.54 -8.47
CA ALA A 63 -58.61 -21.55 -9.53
C ALA A 63 -58.24 -20.11 -9.12
N ALA A 64 -57.61 -19.40 -10.07
CA ALA A 64 -57.31 -17.99 -10.01
C ALA A 64 -58.58 -17.12 -10.04
N VAL A 65 -58.70 -16.21 -9.08
CA VAL A 65 -59.67 -15.11 -9.08
C VAL A 65 -59.02 -13.89 -9.73
N ALA A 66 -59.70 -13.31 -10.72
CA ALA A 66 -59.28 -12.13 -11.47
C ALA A 66 -59.34 -10.84 -10.61
N PRO A 67 -58.40 -9.89 -10.77
CA PRO A 67 -58.50 -8.59 -10.13
C PRO A 67 -59.31 -7.58 -10.96
N ALA A 68 -60.11 -6.77 -10.26
CA ALA A 68 -60.92 -5.66 -10.76
C ALA A 68 -60.07 -4.45 -11.22
N PRO A 69 -60.59 -3.57 -12.10
CA PRO A 69 -59.84 -2.43 -12.63
C PRO A 69 -59.80 -1.25 -11.64
N ALA A 70 -58.61 -0.69 -11.44
CA ALA A 70 -58.38 0.51 -10.64
C ALA A 70 -58.73 1.78 -11.43
N ALA A 71 -59.54 2.64 -10.81
CA ALA A 71 -59.91 3.96 -11.28
C ALA A 71 -58.72 4.94 -11.20
N ALA A 72 -58.63 5.79 -12.21
CA ALA A 72 -57.69 6.89 -12.33
C ALA A 72 -57.89 7.95 -11.24
N ALA A 73 -56.81 8.39 -10.61
CA ALA A 73 -56.77 9.59 -9.78
C ALA A 73 -55.63 10.50 -10.24
N ALA A 74 -55.98 11.75 -10.44
CA ALA A 74 -55.20 12.81 -11.06
C ALA A 74 -54.01 13.29 -10.20
N ALA A 75 -52.94 13.72 -10.88
CA ALA A 75 -51.84 14.47 -10.31
C ALA A 75 -52.18 15.98 -10.25
N PRO A 76 -51.71 16.72 -9.24
CA PRO A 76 -51.52 18.16 -9.36
C PRO A 76 -50.03 18.51 -9.55
N ALA A 77 -49.81 19.41 -10.50
CA ALA A 77 -48.55 20.07 -10.80
C ALA A 77 -48.14 21.01 -9.64
N ALA A 78 -46.86 21.02 -9.29
CA ALA A 78 -46.27 22.01 -8.40
C ALA A 78 -45.30 22.91 -9.20
N ALA A 79 -45.65 24.19 -9.24
CA ALA A 79 -44.93 25.26 -9.90
C ALA A 79 -43.69 25.68 -9.10
N ALA A 80 -42.64 26.04 -9.83
CA ALA A 80 -41.44 26.69 -9.33
C ALA A 80 -41.74 28.15 -8.94
N ALA A 81 -41.24 28.58 -7.78
CA ALA A 81 -41.13 29.99 -7.43
C ALA A 81 -39.80 30.22 -6.68
N ALA A 82 -38.95 31.06 -7.27
CA ALA A 82 -37.79 31.68 -6.65
C ALA A 82 -38.23 32.77 -5.66
N PRO A 83 -37.31 33.25 -4.80
CA PRO A 83 -37.24 34.70 -4.60
C PRO A 83 -35.82 35.26 -4.61
N ALA A 84 -35.75 36.45 -5.23
CA ALA A 84 -34.68 37.42 -5.08
C ALA A 84 -35.08 38.47 -4.01
N ALA A 85 -34.15 38.86 -3.14
CA ALA A 85 -34.13 40.12 -2.39
C ALA A 85 -32.73 40.27 -1.76
N ALA A 86 -31.88 41.19 -2.21
CA ALA A 86 -31.86 42.64 -1.96
C ALA A 86 -31.14 43.02 -0.64
N ALA A 87 -30.15 43.89 -0.83
CA ALA A 87 -29.21 44.42 0.15
C ALA A 87 -29.82 45.39 1.17
N ALA A 88 -29.21 45.46 2.36
CA ALA A 88 -29.03 46.70 3.12
C ALA A 88 -27.96 46.53 4.22
N ALA A 89 -26.97 47.42 4.22
CA ALA A 89 -26.12 47.74 5.38
C ALA A 89 -26.94 48.54 6.42
N PRO A 90 -26.44 48.73 7.66
CA PRO A 90 -25.77 50.00 7.93
C PRO A 90 -24.58 49.94 8.91
N ALA A 91 -23.87 51.06 8.94
CA ALA A 91 -22.72 51.37 9.80
C ALA A 91 -23.11 52.20 11.04
N ALA A 92 -22.23 52.09 12.04
CA ALA A 92 -21.74 53.13 12.96
C ALA A 92 -22.38 53.32 14.36
N ALA A 93 -21.44 53.28 15.34
CA ALA A 93 -21.24 54.18 16.48
C ALA A 93 -21.86 53.86 17.87
N ALA A 94 -20.98 53.36 18.74
CA ALA A 94 -20.59 53.90 20.05
C ALA A 94 -21.65 54.22 21.12
N ALA A 95 -21.59 53.50 22.25
CA ALA A 95 -21.60 54.10 23.60
C ALA A 95 -21.00 53.11 24.61
N ALA A 96 -20.16 53.66 25.49
CA ALA A 96 -19.46 52.98 26.56
C ALA A 96 -20.39 52.70 27.76
N GLU A 97 -20.20 51.56 28.43
CA GLU A 97 -20.61 51.42 29.83
C GLU A 97 -19.65 50.46 30.56
N SER A 98 -18.93 51.04 31.52
CA SER A 98 -18.02 50.36 32.43
C SER A 98 -18.80 49.66 33.53
N ALA A 99 -18.69 48.34 33.62
CA ALA A 99 -19.07 47.58 34.80
C ALA A 99 -17.91 46.66 35.21
N ALA A 100 -17.37 46.95 36.39
CA ALA A 100 -16.39 46.14 37.08
C ALA A 100 -16.94 44.73 37.34
N VAL A 101 -16.18 43.71 36.95
CA VAL A 101 -16.44 42.31 37.31
C VAL A 101 -15.22 41.78 38.03
N ASP A 102 -15.49 41.26 39.22
CA ASP A 102 -14.56 40.62 40.14
C ASP A 102 -13.69 39.55 39.48
N THR A 103 -12.42 39.53 39.87
CA THR A 103 -11.43 38.53 39.48
C THR A 103 -11.64 37.25 40.30
N PRO A 104 -11.99 36.09 39.71
CA PRO A 104 -11.95 34.83 40.43
C PRO A 104 -10.52 34.26 40.43
N ALA A 105 -10.15 33.71 41.58
CA ALA A 105 -8.86 33.12 41.89
C ALA A 105 -8.47 31.98 40.91
N ALA A 106 -7.17 31.91 40.63
CA ALA A 106 -6.52 30.99 39.71
C ALA A 106 -6.76 29.49 40.02
N PRO A 107 -7.18 28.67 39.04
CA PRO A 107 -7.06 27.21 39.12
C PRO A 107 -5.64 26.80 38.70
N GLY A 108 -4.69 26.91 39.62
CA GLY A 108 -3.32 26.44 39.43
C GLY A 108 -3.22 24.94 39.72
N SER A 109 -3.00 24.13 38.68
CA SER A 109 -2.17 22.90 38.62
C SER A 109 -2.78 21.80 37.74
N ALA A 110 -4.11 21.62 37.74
CA ALA A 110 -4.75 20.54 36.97
C ALA A 110 -4.84 20.84 35.46
N ALA A 111 -5.08 22.10 35.08
CA ALA A 111 -5.16 22.50 33.67
C ALA A 111 -3.79 22.52 32.98
N ALA A 112 -2.72 22.82 33.73
CA ALA A 112 -1.35 22.76 33.22
C ALA A 112 -0.91 21.31 32.94
N ALA A 113 -1.26 20.37 33.83
CA ALA A 113 -0.98 18.95 33.63
C ALA A 113 -1.76 18.34 32.45
N ALA A 114 -3.00 18.79 32.22
CA ALA A 114 -3.78 18.37 31.05
C ALA A 114 -3.20 18.89 29.73
N TYR A 115 -2.65 20.11 29.73
CA TYR A 115 -1.99 20.69 28.55
C TYR A 115 -0.63 20.01 28.26
N GLU A 116 0.16 19.70 29.30
CA GLU A 116 1.40 18.94 29.16
C GLU A 116 1.15 17.52 28.63
N ALA A 117 0.13 16.83 29.15
CA ALA A 117 -0.25 15.49 28.68
C ALA A 117 -0.77 15.49 27.23
N ALA A 118 -1.55 16.52 26.84
CA ALA A 118 -2.00 16.67 25.45
C ALA A 118 -0.82 16.94 24.50
N SER A 119 0.14 17.79 24.89
CA SER A 119 1.32 18.08 24.08
C SER A 119 2.27 16.87 23.93
N ALA A 120 2.36 16.02 24.96
CA ALA A 120 3.14 14.80 24.89
C ALA A 120 2.51 13.76 23.95
N ALA A 121 1.17 13.67 23.92
CA ALA A 121 0.46 12.79 23.00
C ALA A 121 0.58 13.24 21.53
N GLU A 122 0.56 14.55 21.26
CA GLU A 122 0.85 15.08 19.91
C GLU A 122 2.29 14.79 19.48
N ALA A 123 3.27 14.91 20.37
CA ALA A 123 4.67 14.60 20.07
C ALA A 123 4.91 13.11 19.79
N GLU A 124 4.22 12.20 20.49
CA GLU A 124 4.27 10.76 20.20
C GLU A 124 3.61 10.43 18.85
N ALA A 125 2.49 11.08 18.50
CA ALA A 125 1.83 10.89 17.21
C ALA A 125 2.67 11.42 16.03
N GLU A 126 3.36 12.55 16.19
CA GLU A 126 4.30 13.06 15.18
C GLU A 126 5.52 12.14 15.00
N ALA A 127 6.03 11.55 16.09
CA ALA A 127 7.13 10.59 16.02
C ALA A 127 6.72 9.30 15.29
N GLU A 128 5.53 8.75 15.57
CA GLU A 128 5.00 7.56 14.91
C GLU A 128 4.70 7.82 13.41
N SER A 129 4.20 9.02 13.08
CA SER A 129 4.02 9.47 11.69
C SER A 129 5.36 9.62 10.95
N ALA A 130 6.40 10.12 11.60
CA ALA A 130 7.72 10.27 11.00
C ALA A 130 8.38 8.90 10.74
N GLU A 131 8.18 7.93 11.63
CA GLU A 131 8.68 6.56 11.46
C GLU A 131 7.94 5.83 10.32
N ALA A 132 6.62 6.02 10.20
CA ALA A 132 5.83 5.50 9.09
C ALA A 132 6.26 6.08 7.73
N ALA A 133 6.49 7.40 7.65
CA ALA A 133 6.98 8.04 6.43
C ALA A 133 8.38 7.55 6.01
N ASN A 134 9.25 7.27 6.98
CA ASN A 134 10.59 6.75 6.72
C ASN A 134 10.56 5.28 6.27
N ALA A 135 9.63 4.48 6.80
CA ALA A 135 9.38 3.11 6.35
C ALA A 135 8.86 3.09 4.90
N GLU A 136 7.95 4.00 4.54
CA GLU A 136 7.39 4.11 3.19
C GLU A 136 8.46 4.53 2.16
N ALA A 137 9.31 5.51 2.51
CA ALA A 137 10.47 5.90 1.70
C ALA A 137 11.47 4.75 1.51
N SER A 138 11.67 3.91 2.53
CA SER A 138 12.56 2.75 2.44
C SER A 138 11.99 1.64 1.55
N VAL A 139 10.66 1.46 1.51
CA VAL A 139 9.99 0.51 0.61
C VAL A 139 10.05 1.00 -0.84
N GLU A 140 9.87 2.30 -1.07
CA GLU A 140 9.99 2.89 -2.42
C GLU A 140 11.44 2.83 -2.95
N ALA A 141 12.44 3.09 -2.09
CA ALA A 141 13.84 2.90 -2.43
C ALA A 141 14.19 1.44 -2.77
N ALA A 142 13.63 0.48 -2.02
CA ALA A 142 13.80 -0.95 -2.29
C ALA A 142 13.11 -1.39 -3.59
N ALA A 143 11.89 -0.89 -3.86
CA ALA A 143 11.17 -1.17 -5.10
C ALA A 143 11.92 -0.61 -6.33
N THR A 144 12.52 0.58 -6.19
CA THR A 144 13.35 1.19 -7.25
C THR A 144 14.63 0.37 -7.49
N ALA A 145 15.28 -0.11 -6.43
CA ALA A 145 16.47 -0.97 -6.56
C ALA A 145 16.16 -2.31 -7.24
N VAL A 146 15.00 -2.91 -6.98
CA VAL A 146 14.55 -4.15 -7.64
C VAL A 146 14.21 -3.90 -9.11
N ALA A 147 13.53 -2.80 -9.45
CA ALA A 147 13.22 -2.45 -10.83
C ALA A 147 14.48 -2.18 -11.68
N VAL A 148 15.51 -1.56 -11.10
CA VAL A 148 16.81 -1.36 -11.78
C VAL A 148 17.54 -2.70 -11.98
N ALA A 149 17.47 -3.62 -11.02
CA ALA A 149 18.06 -4.96 -11.17
C ALA A 149 17.35 -5.81 -12.24
N GLU A 150 16.02 -5.73 -12.34
CA GLU A 150 15.23 -6.49 -13.31
C GLU A 150 15.44 -6.01 -14.76
N LEU A 151 15.65 -4.70 -14.95
CA LEU A 151 16.05 -4.12 -16.24
C LEU A 151 17.46 -4.56 -16.69
N THR A 152 18.35 -4.94 -15.77
CA THR A 152 19.70 -5.44 -16.11
C THR A 152 19.75 -6.95 -16.43
N GLU A 153 18.76 -7.75 -16.01
CA GLU A 153 18.72 -9.20 -16.32
C GLU A 153 17.89 -9.56 -17.57
N ALA A 154 16.98 -8.68 -18.01
CA ALA A 154 16.12 -8.94 -19.17
C ALA A 154 16.84 -8.95 -20.53
N ASP A 155 18.07 -8.42 -20.62
CA ASP A 155 18.86 -8.42 -21.87
C ASP A 155 19.75 -9.67 -22.05
N ALA A 156 19.77 -10.60 -21.08
CA ALA A 156 20.59 -11.81 -21.13
C ALA A 156 19.89 -13.05 -21.72
N ALA A 157 18.61 -12.98 -22.06
CA ALA A 157 17.82 -14.15 -22.49
C ALA A 157 17.01 -13.90 -23.78
N SER A 158 17.70 -13.62 -24.90
CA SER A 158 17.06 -13.55 -26.22
C SER A 158 17.83 -14.32 -27.30
N VAL A 159 17.22 -15.45 -27.70
CA VAL A 159 17.20 -16.05 -29.05
C VAL A 159 18.52 -16.61 -29.63
N SER A 160 18.67 -17.95 -29.53
CA SER A 160 19.43 -18.76 -30.48
C SER A 160 18.68 -18.85 -31.82
N ALA A 161 18.99 -17.95 -32.76
CA ALA A 161 18.61 -18.08 -34.17
C ALA A 161 19.76 -18.73 -34.97
N PRO A 162 19.47 -19.52 -36.03
CA PRO A 162 20.47 -20.23 -36.81
C PRO A 162 21.37 -19.26 -37.60
N THR A 163 22.68 -19.47 -37.47
CA THR A 163 23.77 -18.78 -38.16
C THR A 163 23.56 -18.72 -39.68
N PRO A 164 23.44 -17.53 -40.30
CA PRO A 164 23.58 -17.41 -41.75
C PRO A 164 25.06 -17.55 -42.13
N THR A 165 25.32 -18.44 -43.10
CA THR A 165 26.62 -18.64 -43.73
C THR A 165 27.16 -17.31 -44.28
N ARG A 166 28.27 -16.83 -43.71
CA ARG A 166 28.98 -15.63 -44.18
C ARG A 166 29.66 -15.92 -45.52
N THR A 167 29.24 -15.20 -46.56
CA THR A 167 30.01 -15.03 -47.81
C THR A 167 31.31 -14.26 -47.49
N PRO A 168 32.48 -14.68 -48.02
CA PRO A 168 33.74 -14.00 -47.73
C PRO A 168 33.75 -12.58 -48.30
N THR A 169 33.81 -11.60 -47.41
CA THR A 169 34.06 -10.20 -47.74
C THR A 169 35.57 -10.01 -47.94
N PRO A 170 36.02 -9.34 -49.02
CA PRO A 170 37.44 -9.14 -49.28
C PRO A 170 38.10 -8.29 -48.20
N THR A 171 39.19 -8.81 -47.64
CA THR A 171 40.09 -8.15 -46.69
C THR A 171 40.60 -6.81 -47.26
N PRO A 172 40.30 -5.65 -46.67
CA PRO A 172 41.00 -4.42 -47.02
C PRO A 172 42.43 -4.47 -46.48
N THR A 173 43.37 -4.18 -47.38
CA THR A 173 44.80 -3.96 -47.09
C THR A 173 44.96 -2.87 -46.02
N PRO A 174 45.73 -3.11 -44.94
CA PRO A 174 45.96 -2.09 -43.91
C PRO A 174 46.79 -0.94 -44.48
N ALA A 175 46.27 0.28 -44.34
CA ALA A 175 47.05 1.50 -44.54
C ALA A 175 48.08 1.65 -43.40
N PRO A 176 49.29 2.17 -43.67
CA PRO A 176 50.34 2.29 -42.67
C PRO A 176 49.94 3.26 -41.56
N ALA A 177 49.97 2.77 -40.32
CA ALA A 177 49.74 3.56 -39.12
C ALA A 177 50.85 4.60 -38.95
N VAL A 178 50.47 5.89 -38.94
CA VAL A 178 51.36 6.98 -38.54
C VAL A 178 51.24 7.12 -37.02
N PRO A 179 52.35 7.07 -36.25
CA PRO A 179 52.32 7.33 -34.82
C PRO A 179 52.09 8.82 -34.57
N VAL A 180 50.90 9.18 -34.08
CA VAL A 180 50.60 10.54 -33.63
C VAL A 180 50.95 10.64 -32.15
N HIS A 181 52.04 11.35 -31.83
CA HIS A 181 52.33 11.84 -30.49
C HIS A 181 51.53 13.13 -30.26
N VAL A 182 50.55 13.11 -29.35
CA VAL A 182 49.88 14.31 -28.84
C VAL A 182 50.43 14.61 -27.45
N SER A 183 50.94 15.82 -27.23
CA SER A 183 51.47 16.33 -25.96
C SER A 183 50.82 17.69 -25.64
N GLY A 184 50.27 17.82 -24.42
CA GLY A 184 49.82 19.07 -23.77
C GLY A 184 48.51 19.65 -24.34
N ILE A 185 47.62 20.32 -23.61
CA ILE A 185 47.71 21.16 -22.40
C ILE A 185 46.34 21.09 -21.68
N GLY A 186 46.33 21.20 -20.34
CA GLY A 186 45.17 20.91 -19.50
C GLY A 186 44.15 22.03 -19.29
N ALA A 187 42.97 21.63 -18.78
CA ALA A 187 42.11 22.39 -17.88
C ALA A 187 41.00 21.51 -17.25
N SER A 188 40.77 21.73 -15.95
CA SER A 188 39.62 21.36 -15.09
C SER A 188 39.32 19.87 -14.78
N PRO A 189 39.64 19.40 -13.56
CA PRO A 189 39.24 18.09 -13.04
C PRO A 189 37.98 18.22 -12.19
N MET A 190 36.92 17.46 -12.50
CA MET A 190 35.96 16.92 -11.49
C MET A 190 34.85 16.08 -12.14
N LEU A 191 34.61 16.21 -13.45
CA LEU A 191 33.72 15.30 -14.21
C LEU A 191 34.39 14.66 -15.44
N ALA A 192 35.65 15.03 -15.72
CA ALA A 192 36.47 14.32 -16.69
C ALA A 192 37.03 13.07 -16.01
N GLY A 193 36.33 11.94 -16.13
CA GLY A 193 36.95 10.64 -15.93
C GLY A 193 38.07 10.48 -16.95
N GLU A 194 39.26 11.01 -16.64
CA GLU A 194 40.47 10.86 -17.44
C GLU A 194 40.56 9.40 -17.87
N ALA A 195 40.69 9.19 -19.19
CA ALA A 195 40.80 7.86 -19.75
C ALA A 195 41.97 7.18 -19.06
N ARG A 196 41.68 6.27 -18.11
CA ARG A 196 42.71 5.54 -17.39
C ARG A 196 43.62 4.91 -18.44
N PRO A 197 44.94 5.21 -18.43
CA PRO A 197 45.84 4.67 -19.42
C PRO A 197 45.69 3.15 -19.42
N PHE A 198 45.51 2.58 -20.61
CA PHE A 198 45.26 1.15 -20.75
C PHE A 198 46.42 0.39 -20.12
N ARG A 199 46.13 -0.32 -19.03
CA ARG A 199 47.08 -1.20 -18.37
C ARG A 199 46.72 -2.62 -18.78
N SER A 200 47.49 -3.19 -19.71
CA SER A 200 47.34 -4.60 -20.07
C SER A 200 47.35 -5.45 -18.80
N PRO A 201 46.36 -6.34 -18.61
CA PRO A 201 46.35 -7.23 -17.46
C PRO A 201 47.64 -8.06 -17.46
N ASN A 202 48.32 -8.12 -16.31
CA ASN A 202 49.53 -8.91 -16.16
C ASN A 202 49.14 -10.39 -16.05
N VAL A 203 49.10 -11.07 -17.17
CA VAL A 203 48.77 -12.48 -17.28
C VAL A 203 50.07 -13.28 -17.41
N ALA A 204 50.22 -14.35 -16.62
CA ALA A 204 51.39 -15.22 -16.74
C ALA A 204 51.54 -15.77 -18.18
N PRO A 205 52.77 -15.77 -18.73
CA PRO A 205 53.02 -16.33 -20.05
C PRO A 205 52.65 -17.82 -20.08
N LEU A 206 52.37 -18.31 -21.28
CA LEU A 206 52.03 -19.70 -21.49
C LEU A 206 53.21 -20.58 -21.05
N PRO A 207 53.01 -21.59 -20.17
CA PRO A 207 54.08 -22.52 -19.85
C PRO A 207 54.48 -23.30 -21.11
N GLU A 208 55.78 -23.50 -21.31
CA GLU A 208 56.29 -24.31 -22.43
C GLU A 208 55.91 -25.79 -22.27
N LEU A 209 55.82 -26.52 -23.38
CA LEU A 209 55.47 -27.94 -23.34
C LEU A 209 56.47 -28.70 -22.45
N PRO A 210 55.98 -29.46 -21.45
CA PRO A 210 56.86 -30.12 -20.50
C PRO A 210 57.63 -31.24 -21.21
N HIS A 211 58.89 -31.43 -20.83
CA HIS A 211 59.62 -32.64 -21.16
C HIS A 211 58.89 -33.88 -20.62
N PRO A 212 58.97 -35.04 -21.31
CA PRO A 212 58.28 -36.26 -20.90
C PRO A 212 58.63 -36.63 -19.44
N GLY A 213 57.60 -36.81 -18.61
CA GLY A 213 57.71 -37.15 -17.20
C GLY A 213 56.46 -36.78 -16.41
N LEU A 214 56.05 -37.64 -15.46
CA LEU A 214 54.79 -37.47 -14.72
C LEU A 214 54.79 -36.21 -13.84
N LEU A 215 55.90 -35.93 -13.15
CA LEU A 215 56.03 -34.73 -12.33
C LEU A 215 55.97 -33.44 -13.16
N ASN A 216 56.64 -33.41 -14.32
CA ASN A 216 56.61 -32.26 -15.22
C ASN A 216 55.20 -32.05 -15.81
N ALA A 217 54.49 -33.13 -16.12
CA ALA A 217 53.10 -33.06 -16.56
C ALA A 217 52.16 -32.47 -15.49
N VAL A 218 52.36 -32.82 -14.21
CA VAL A 218 51.59 -32.25 -13.09
C VAL A 218 51.90 -30.76 -12.90
N HIS A 219 53.17 -30.36 -12.91
CA HIS A 219 53.55 -28.94 -12.81
C HIS A 219 52.99 -28.12 -13.98
N TYR A 220 53.08 -28.66 -15.20
CA TYR A 220 52.48 -28.03 -16.38
C TYR A 220 50.96 -27.93 -16.27
N ALA A 221 50.28 -28.97 -15.78
CA ALA A 221 48.84 -28.94 -15.55
C ALA A 221 48.45 -27.86 -14.53
N LEU A 222 49.17 -27.73 -13.42
CA LEU A 222 48.91 -26.68 -12.42
C LEU A 222 49.22 -25.28 -12.96
N ALA A 223 50.33 -25.11 -13.67
CA ALA A 223 50.69 -23.83 -14.28
C ALA A 223 49.66 -23.41 -15.35
N THR A 224 49.21 -24.34 -16.19
CA THR A 224 48.18 -24.08 -17.22
C THR A 224 46.81 -23.80 -16.61
N THR A 225 46.40 -24.48 -15.53
CA THR A 225 45.13 -24.17 -14.88
C THR A 225 45.14 -22.77 -14.23
N LEU A 226 46.22 -22.40 -13.54
CA LEU A 226 46.39 -21.06 -12.98
C LEU A 226 46.42 -19.98 -14.09
N ALA A 227 47.21 -20.20 -15.13
CA ALA A 227 47.32 -19.30 -16.28
C ALA A 227 45.98 -19.13 -17.01
N ARG A 228 45.16 -20.19 -17.08
CA ARG A 228 43.80 -20.14 -17.63
C ARG A 228 42.82 -19.39 -16.74
N TRP A 229 42.93 -19.56 -15.42
CA TRP A 229 42.10 -18.83 -14.47
C TRP A 229 42.42 -17.32 -14.47
N GLN A 230 43.70 -16.95 -14.52
CA GLN A 230 44.15 -15.56 -14.69
C GLN A 230 43.65 -14.95 -16.01
N ARG A 231 43.71 -15.68 -17.13
CA ARG A 231 43.14 -15.21 -18.41
C ARG A 231 41.64 -15.01 -18.33
N ARG A 232 40.90 -15.92 -17.69
CA ARG A 232 39.44 -15.79 -17.54
C ARG A 232 39.05 -14.56 -16.71
N THR A 233 39.77 -14.32 -15.62
CA THR A 233 39.53 -13.14 -14.76
C THR A 233 39.89 -11.85 -15.50
N ALA A 234 41.03 -11.83 -16.20
CA ALA A 234 41.44 -10.71 -17.06
C ALA A 234 40.44 -10.41 -18.19
N ILE A 235 39.92 -11.45 -18.87
CA ILE A 235 38.88 -11.28 -19.90
C ILE A 235 37.63 -10.68 -19.26
N LYS A 236 37.15 -11.22 -18.13
CA LYS A 236 35.97 -10.68 -17.44
C LYS A 236 36.15 -9.22 -17.04
N SER A 237 37.31 -8.84 -16.50
CA SER A 237 37.57 -7.44 -16.13
C SER A 237 37.63 -6.54 -17.37
N LEU A 238 38.25 -6.99 -18.46
CA LEU A 238 38.28 -6.22 -19.71
C LEU A 238 36.90 -6.08 -20.35
N THR A 239 36.04 -7.09 -20.25
CA THR A 239 34.64 -7.01 -20.71
C THR A 239 33.86 -5.97 -19.91
N GLY A 240 33.95 -5.97 -18.58
CA GLY A 240 33.35 -4.93 -17.75
C GLY A 240 33.92 -3.54 -18.07
N ASP A 241 35.24 -3.43 -18.26
CA ASP A 241 35.87 -2.18 -18.70
C ASP A 241 35.40 -1.74 -20.10
N ILE A 242 35.00 -2.64 -20.99
CA ILE A 242 34.44 -2.30 -22.31
C ILE A 242 33.00 -1.78 -22.15
N GLU A 243 32.18 -2.46 -21.35
CA GLU A 243 30.80 -2.05 -21.02
C GLU A 243 30.79 -0.64 -20.41
N ASP A 244 31.68 -0.36 -19.46
CA ASP A 244 31.83 0.97 -18.86
C ASP A 244 32.22 2.05 -19.89
N GLN A 245 33.08 1.73 -20.86
CA GLN A 245 33.43 2.69 -21.93
C GLN A 245 32.30 2.86 -22.95
N GLN A 246 31.52 1.81 -23.21
CA GLN A 246 30.35 1.90 -24.07
C GLN A 246 29.30 2.81 -23.43
N ALA A 247 29.00 2.63 -22.14
CA ALA A 247 28.12 3.53 -21.41
C ALA A 247 28.63 4.99 -21.42
N ALA A 248 29.93 5.21 -21.19
CA ALA A 248 30.52 6.55 -21.27
C ALA A 248 30.50 7.14 -22.69
N LEU A 249 30.61 6.30 -23.72
CA LEU A 249 30.49 6.72 -25.11
C LEU A 249 29.05 7.13 -25.44
N ASP A 250 28.06 6.37 -24.97
CA ASP A 250 26.64 6.70 -25.14
C ASP A 250 26.28 8.01 -24.44
N GLU A 251 26.81 8.26 -23.23
CA GLU A 251 26.67 9.55 -22.55
C GLU A 251 27.27 10.71 -23.37
N LEU A 252 28.46 10.51 -23.95
CA LEU A 252 29.07 11.50 -24.84
C LEU A 252 28.22 11.75 -26.09
N LEU A 253 27.61 10.71 -26.67
CA LEU A 253 26.70 10.87 -27.81
C LEU A 253 25.43 11.64 -27.41
N VAL A 254 24.84 11.37 -26.25
CA VAL A 254 23.73 12.17 -25.71
C VAL A 254 24.15 13.62 -25.51
N SER A 255 25.33 13.87 -24.95
CA SER A 255 25.85 15.23 -24.75
C SER A 255 26.08 15.98 -26.08
N LEU A 256 26.58 15.26 -27.10
CA LEU A 256 26.76 15.78 -28.45
C LEU A 256 25.41 16.11 -29.10
N GLY A 257 24.41 15.23 -28.92
CA GLY A 257 23.03 15.46 -29.32
C GLY A 257 22.44 16.72 -28.68
N ARG A 258 22.56 16.86 -27.36
CA ARG A 258 22.11 18.07 -26.63
C ARG A 258 22.80 19.33 -27.14
N ARG A 259 24.12 19.31 -27.27
CA ARG A 259 24.89 20.47 -27.74
C ARG A 259 24.53 20.85 -29.17
N SER A 260 24.28 19.86 -30.03
CA SER A 260 23.83 20.10 -31.41
C SER A 260 22.47 20.81 -31.48
N ARG A 261 21.57 20.47 -30.56
CA ARG A 261 20.26 21.13 -30.43
C ARG A 261 20.38 22.55 -29.89
N GLU A 262 21.22 22.78 -28.88
CA GLU A 262 21.52 24.14 -28.38
C GLU A 262 22.07 25.06 -29.48
N LEU A 263 22.93 24.53 -30.34
CA LEU A 263 23.50 25.25 -31.48
C LEU A 263 22.49 25.42 -32.63
N ASN A 264 21.29 24.87 -32.52
CA ASN A 264 20.22 24.94 -33.51
C ASN A 264 20.71 24.55 -34.92
N LEU A 265 21.37 23.40 -35.03
CA LEU A 265 21.80 22.86 -36.33
C LEU A 265 20.56 22.61 -37.22
N ARG A 266 20.39 23.44 -38.26
CA ARG A 266 19.19 23.48 -39.12
C ARG A 266 19.28 22.59 -40.35
N GLU A 267 20.28 21.71 -40.45
CA GLU A 267 20.42 20.87 -41.60
C GLU A 267 19.21 19.93 -41.75
N PRO A 268 18.72 19.67 -42.98
CA PRO A 268 17.46 18.94 -43.20
C PRO A 268 17.41 17.54 -42.57
N PHE A 269 18.56 16.88 -42.45
CA PHE A 269 18.66 15.54 -41.89
C PHE A 269 18.51 15.51 -40.36
N PHE A 270 18.67 16.64 -39.66
CA PHE A 270 18.38 16.75 -38.23
C PHE A 270 16.94 17.15 -37.94
N ALA A 271 16.22 17.71 -38.91
CA ALA A 271 14.88 18.27 -38.71
C ALA A 271 13.89 17.22 -38.18
N THR A 272 13.95 15.98 -38.68
CA THR A 272 13.06 14.90 -38.25
C THR A 272 13.29 14.50 -36.79
N GLU A 273 14.56 14.32 -36.38
CA GLU A 273 14.87 13.94 -34.99
C GLU A 273 14.60 15.09 -34.02
N ASN A 274 14.87 16.34 -34.41
CA ASN A 274 14.53 17.51 -33.61
C ASN A 274 13.01 17.66 -33.42
N ALA A 275 12.21 17.44 -34.46
CA ALA A 275 10.75 17.46 -34.34
C ALA A 275 10.23 16.35 -33.42
N ALA A 276 10.80 15.14 -33.51
CA ALA A 276 10.46 14.04 -32.61
C ALA A 276 10.84 14.33 -31.15
N LEU A 277 12.01 14.96 -30.92
CA LEU A 277 12.42 15.43 -29.59
C LEU A 277 11.45 16.47 -29.03
N ASP A 278 11.06 17.46 -29.84
CA ASP A 278 10.09 18.49 -29.44
C ASP A 278 8.73 17.87 -29.06
N GLU A 279 8.27 16.85 -29.77
CA GLU A 279 7.04 16.12 -29.44
C GLU A 279 7.17 15.33 -28.12
N ALA A 280 8.27 14.62 -27.95
CA ALA A 280 8.53 13.83 -26.74
C ALA A 280 8.65 14.72 -25.48
N GLU A 281 9.30 15.88 -25.59
CA GLU A 281 9.39 16.86 -24.51
C GLU A 281 8.04 17.48 -24.18
N LYS A 282 7.24 17.88 -25.18
CA LYS A 282 5.87 18.34 -24.94
C LYS A 282 5.03 17.30 -24.24
N ARG A 283 5.20 16.02 -24.60
CA ARG A 283 4.50 14.91 -23.93
C ARG A 283 4.96 14.77 -22.47
N ARG A 284 6.27 14.83 -22.19
CA ARG A 284 6.80 14.83 -20.81
C ARG A 284 6.23 15.99 -19.99
N ASP A 285 6.29 17.21 -20.53
CA ASP A 285 5.81 18.42 -19.83
C ASP A 285 4.29 18.35 -19.57
N ALA A 286 3.52 17.80 -20.52
CA ALA A 286 2.10 17.54 -20.32
C ALA A 286 1.86 16.54 -19.18
N LEU A 287 2.58 15.41 -19.16
CA LEU A 287 2.48 14.40 -18.09
C LEU A 287 2.89 14.96 -16.72
N GLU A 288 3.93 15.80 -16.68
CA GLU A 288 4.35 16.48 -15.46
C GLU A 288 3.25 17.40 -14.92
N SER A 289 2.60 18.17 -15.80
CA SER A 289 1.49 19.05 -15.43
C SER A 289 0.25 18.26 -14.96
N GLU A 290 -0.08 17.13 -15.62
CA GLU A 290 -1.17 16.23 -15.21
C GLU A 290 -0.87 15.64 -13.82
N ARG A 291 0.37 15.24 -13.56
CA ARG A 291 0.81 14.70 -12.27
C ARG A 291 0.72 15.75 -11.16
N ALA A 292 1.06 17.01 -11.46
CA ALA A 292 0.88 18.12 -10.53
C ALA A 292 -0.61 18.32 -10.16
N VAL A 293 -1.50 18.32 -11.16
CA VAL A 293 -2.96 18.43 -10.94
C VAL A 293 -3.50 17.27 -10.09
N LEU A 294 -3.01 16.04 -10.30
CA LEU A 294 -3.39 14.90 -9.48
C LEU A 294 -2.93 15.03 -8.02
N ARG A 295 -1.72 15.57 -7.77
CA ARG A 295 -1.25 15.86 -6.41
C ARG A 295 -2.09 16.94 -5.72
N ASP A 296 -2.43 18.00 -6.44
CA ASP A 296 -3.31 19.05 -5.91
C ASP A 296 -4.70 18.48 -5.57
N ARG A 297 -5.25 17.63 -6.44
CA ARG A 297 -6.50 16.91 -6.18
C ARG A 297 -6.40 15.99 -4.96
N GLN A 298 -5.28 15.30 -4.79
CA GLN A 298 -5.04 14.46 -3.62
C GLN A 298 -4.99 15.28 -2.33
N ALA A 299 -4.34 16.44 -2.34
CA ALA A 299 -4.32 17.35 -1.18
C ALA A 299 -5.72 17.89 -0.84
N LEU A 300 -6.50 18.29 -1.85
CA LEU A 300 -7.88 18.72 -1.66
C LEU A 300 -8.77 17.62 -1.10
N GLU A 301 -8.61 16.38 -1.56
CA GLU A 301 -9.35 15.23 -1.05
C GLU A 301 -8.98 14.87 0.39
N GLN A 302 -7.72 15.05 0.77
CA GLN A 302 -7.29 14.88 2.17
C GLN A 302 -7.92 15.94 3.07
N GLN A 303 -7.97 17.19 2.61
CA GLN A 303 -8.61 18.27 3.36
C GLN A 303 -10.13 18.03 3.50
N SER A 304 -10.82 17.69 2.41
CA SER A 304 -12.27 17.43 2.44
C SER A 304 -12.61 16.25 3.33
N PHE A 305 -11.79 15.20 3.32
CA PHE A 305 -11.95 14.06 4.19
C PHE A 305 -11.74 14.43 5.66
N ALA A 306 -10.73 15.23 6.00
CA ALA A 306 -10.50 15.66 7.38
C ALA A 306 -11.69 16.45 7.94
N GLU A 307 -12.29 17.33 7.12
CA GLU A 307 -13.51 18.06 7.50
C GLU A 307 -14.70 17.11 7.72
N LEU A 308 -14.92 16.17 6.81
CA LEU A 308 -16.00 15.18 6.90
C LEU A 308 -15.83 14.23 8.10
N GLU A 309 -14.59 13.79 8.35
CA GLU A 309 -14.25 12.93 9.48
C GLU A 309 -14.51 13.67 10.80
N ALA A 310 -14.10 14.93 10.92
CA ALA A 310 -14.38 15.75 12.09
C ALA A 310 -15.89 15.92 12.33
N GLU A 311 -16.67 16.15 11.26
CA GLU A 311 -18.13 16.21 11.35
C GLU A 311 -18.71 14.89 11.87
N ARG A 312 -18.31 13.75 11.28
CA ARG A 312 -18.80 12.42 11.70
C ARG A 312 -18.38 12.06 13.12
N GLN A 313 -17.17 12.41 13.52
CA GLN A 313 -16.68 12.22 14.88
C GLN A 313 -17.50 13.05 15.87
N SER A 314 -17.86 14.28 15.51
CA SER A 314 -18.75 15.10 16.34
C SER A 314 -20.14 14.46 16.50
N GLN A 315 -20.70 13.85 15.46
CA GLN A 315 -21.97 13.12 15.52
C GLN A 315 -21.90 11.90 16.46
N VAL A 316 -20.80 11.14 16.40
CA VAL A 316 -20.58 10.01 17.33
C VAL A 316 -20.52 10.51 18.78
N SER A 317 -19.75 11.58 19.05
CA SER A 317 -19.65 12.15 20.40
C SER A 317 -20.99 12.69 20.92
N ALA A 318 -21.80 13.31 20.04
CA ALA A 318 -23.12 13.80 20.38
C ALA A 318 -24.10 12.66 20.70
N ALA A 319 -24.05 11.55 19.95
CA ALA A 319 -24.83 10.35 20.20
C ALA A 319 -24.44 9.67 21.53
N GLU A 320 -23.14 9.59 21.83
CA GLU A 320 -22.63 9.10 23.12
C GLU A 320 -23.12 9.94 24.30
N ALA A 321 -23.01 11.27 24.20
CA ALA A 321 -23.51 12.18 25.23
C ALA A 321 -25.04 12.13 25.39
N ALA A 322 -25.78 11.86 24.31
CA ALA A 322 -27.22 11.65 24.37
C ALA A 322 -27.56 10.33 25.09
N LEU A 323 -26.86 9.25 24.78
CA LEU A 323 -27.01 7.95 25.44
C LEU A 323 -26.70 8.03 26.94
N GLU A 324 -25.63 8.72 27.33
CA GLU A 324 -25.27 8.91 28.73
C GLU A 324 -26.36 9.68 29.50
N ARG A 325 -26.90 10.76 28.91
CA ARG A 325 -28.05 11.48 29.48
C ARG A 325 -29.28 10.58 29.63
N GLY A 326 -29.60 9.77 28.62
CA GLY A 326 -30.71 8.80 28.68
C GLY A 326 -30.54 7.78 29.80
N ARG A 327 -29.32 7.26 30.00
CA ARG A 327 -29.00 6.34 31.11
C ARG A 327 -29.11 7.02 32.48
N GLY A 328 -28.71 8.28 32.58
CA GLY A 328 -28.89 9.10 33.78
C GLY A 328 -30.37 9.30 34.16
N GLU A 329 -31.22 9.62 33.18
CA GLU A 329 -32.68 9.74 33.37
C GLU A 329 -33.28 8.41 33.87
N TYR A 330 -32.94 7.29 33.23
CA TYR A 330 -33.40 5.96 33.67
C TYR A 330 -32.98 5.64 35.11
N ALA A 331 -31.72 5.88 35.46
CA ALA A 331 -31.21 5.65 36.81
C ALA A 331 -31.95 6.49 37.86
N SER A 332 -32.33 7.73 37.52
CA SER A 332 -33.11 8.60 38.40
C SER A 332 -34.51 8.04 38.69
N PHE A 333 -35.21 7.54 37.67
CA PHE A 333 -36.53 6.93 37.84
C PHE A 333 -36.45 5.60 38.61
N ASP A 334 -35.41 4.79 38.38
CA ASP A 334 -35.25 3.53 39.11
C ASP A 334 -34.91 3.78 40.59
N ALA A 335 -34.10 4.81 40.90
CA ALA A 335 -33.84 5.22 42.27
C ALA A 335 -35.12 5.68 42.99
N GLN A 336 -35.96 6.47 42.32
CA GLN A 336 -37.28 6.87 42.85
C GLN A 336 -38.15 5.64 43.13
N ARG A 337 -38.24 4.70 42.18
CA ARG A 337 -38.98 3.45 42.32
C ARG A 337 -38.50 2.62 43.52
N ARG A 338 -37.18 2.47 43.70
CA ARG A 338 -36.60 1.77 44.86
C ARG A 338 -36.98 2.45 46.17
N SER A 339 -36.87 3.78 46.24
CA SER A 339 -37.23 4.55 47.45
C SER A 339 -38.70 4.40 47.84
N LEU A 340 -39.62 4.38 46.87
CA LEU A 340 -41.05 4.17 47.13
C LEU A 340 -41.35 2.72 47.57
N ARG A 341 -40.68 1.72 46.98
CA ARG A 341 -40.79 0.33 47.42
C ARG A 341 -40.32 0.13 48.86
N ASP A 342 -39.25 0.80 49.25
CA ASP A 342 -38.73 0.72 50.62
C ASP A 342 -39.68 1.38 51.62
N LYS A 343 -40.28 2.53 51.26
CA LYS A 343 -41.34 3.17 52.06
C LYS A 343 -42.57 2.26 52.20
N ARG A 344 -43.03 1.65 51.10
CA ARG A 344 -44.17 0.73 51.12
C ARG A 344 -43.92 -0.45 52.07
N LYS A 345 -42.73 -1.06 51.98
CA LYS A 345 -42.33 -2.14 52.89
C LYS A 345 -42.26 -1.69 54.35
N ALA A 346 -41.89 -0.44 54.63
CA ALA A 346 -41.89 0.09 55.99
C ALA A 346 -43.31 0.22 56.55
N ILE A 347 -44.27 0.73 55.76
CA ILE A 347 -45.68 0.81 56.14
C ILE A 347 -46.26 -0.60 56.35
N GLU A 348 -45.99 -1.55 55.45
CA GLU A 348 -46.46 -2.94 55.60
C GLU A 348 -45.89 -3.61 56.87
N ARG A 349 -44.66 -3.29 57.27
CA ARG A 349 -44.08 -3.76 58.54
C ARG A 349 -44.79 -3.13 59.74
N GLN A 350 -45.06 -1.83 59.69
CA GLN A 350 -45.79 -1.12 60.75
C GLN A 350 -47.21 -1.67 60.92
N GLN A 351 -47.97 -1.85 59.84
CA GLN A 351 -49.30 -2.48 59.86
C GLN A 351 -49.25 -3.88 60.49
N LYS A 352 -48.23 -4.68 60.14
CA LYS A 352 -48.04 -6.02 60.71
C LYS A 352 -47.71 -5.99 62.20
N GLU A 353 -46.93 -5.02 62.67
CA GLU A 353 -46.58 -4.84 64.09
C GLU A 353 -47.76 -4.36 64.92
N LEU A 354 -48.56 -3.42 64.39
CA LEU A 354 -49.81 -2.96 64.99
C LEU A 354 -50.83 -4.09 65.08
N GLY A 355 -51.01 -4.86 63.99
CA GLY A 355 -51.89 -6.03 63.98
C GLY A 355 -51.49 -7.09 64.99
N LYS A 356 -50.18 -7.37 65.12
CA LYS A 356 -49.67 -8.27 66.18
C LYS A 356 -49.93 -7.72 67.58
N SER A 357 -49.75 -6.42 67.79
CA SER A 357 -49.99 -5.77 69.08
C SER A 357 -51.47 -5.82 69.47
N ALA A 358 -52.38 -5.60 68.52
CA ALA A 358 -53.82 -5.77 68.70
C ALA A 358 -54.17 -7.21 69.10
N SER A 359 -53.67 -8.22 68.37
CA SER A 359 -53.90 -9.63 68.71
C SER A 359 -53.37 -10.00 70.10
N GLN A 360 -52.18 -9.50 70.47
CA GLN A 360 -51.63 -9.72 71.81
C GLN A 360 -52.50 -9.09 72.90
N ARG A 361 -53.07 -7.91 72.67
CA ARG A 361 -54.02 -7.28 73.61
C ARG A 361 -55.29 -8.08 73.75
N GLU A 362 -55.82 -8.64 72.67
CA GLU A 362 -56.99 -9.53 72.71
C GLU A 362 -56.71 -10.83 73.47
N GLU A 363 -55.53 -11.43 73.28
CA GLU A 363 -55.10 -12.56 74.10
C GLU A 363 -55.04 -12.18 75.59
N GLN A 364 -54.57 -10.97 75.94
CA GLN A 364 -54.58 -10.48 77.32
C GLN A 364 -56.00 -10.27 77.86
N VAL A 365 -56.98 -9.87 77.03
CA VAL A 365 -58.41 -9.76 77.43
C VAL A 365 -58.91 -11.10 77.98
N THR A 366 -58.53 -12.22 77.34
CA THR A 366 -58.93 -13.56 77.81
C THR A 366 -58.34 -13.94 79.17
N ARG A 367 -57.20 -13.32 79.53
CA ARG A 367 -56.46 -13.59 80.78
C ARG A 367 -56.82 -12.61 81.91
N ALA A 368 -57.44 -11.47 81.62
CA ALA A 368 -57.75 -10.44 82.61
C ALA A 368 -58.88 -10.87 83.56
N ALA A 369 -58.72 -10.56 84.86
CA ALA A 369 -59.62 -10.99 85.93
C ALA A 369 -60.85 -10.08 86.12
N THR A 370 -60.69 -8.78 85.90
CA THR A 370 -61.76 -7.78 86.06
C THR A 370 -62.36 -7.38 84.73
N GLU A 371 -63.65 -7.06 84.71
CA GLU A 371 -64.36 -6.65 83.50
C GLU A 371 -63.84 -5.32 82.95
N GLU A 372 -63.49 -4.38 83.83
CA GLU A 372 -62.92 -3.07 83.47
C GLU A 372 -61.56 -3.21 82.76
N ALA A 373 -60.66 -4.07 83.25
CA ALA A 373 -59.40 -4.35 82.58
C ALA A 373 -59.61 -5.01 81.19
N ARG A 374 -60.68 -5.81 81.04
CA ARG A 374 -61.05 -6.38 79.74
C ARG A 374 -61.56 -5.32 78.78
N SER A 375 -62.37 -4.35 79.24
CA SER A 375 -62.83 -3.25 78.37
C SER A 375 -61.67 -2.38 77.91
N ASP A 376 -60.73 -2.06 78.79
CA ASP A 376 -59.56 -1.23 78.45
C ASP A 376 -58.66 -1.92 77.42
N LEU A 377 -58.39 -3.22 77.62
CA LEU A 377 -57.58 -3.99 76.66
C LEU A 377 -58.27 -4.16 75.30
N ARG A 378 -59.62 -4.28 75.26
CA ARG A 378 -60.37 -4.29 74.00
C ARG A 378 -60.31 -2.94 73.30
N ARG A 379 -60.42 -1.84 74.05
CA ARG A 379 -60.28 -0.49 73.49
C ARG A 379 -58.89 -0.28 72.91
N ALA A 380 -57.84 -0.64 73.64
CA ALA A 380 -56.46 -0.57 73.14
C ALA A 380 -56.24 -1.45 71.90
N ALA A 381 -56.83 -2.65 71.86
CA ALA A 381 -56.79 -3.50 70.67
C ALA A 381 -57.51 -2.86 69.47
N ALA A 382 -58.66 -2.22 69.69
CA ALA A 382 -59.39 -1.50 68.66
C ALA A 382 -58.60 -0.27 68.14
N GLU A 383 -57.97 0.50 69.04
CA GLU A 383 -57.10 1.63 68.71
C GLU A 383 -55.93 1.17 67.81
N PHE A 384 -55.26 0.06 68.13
CA PHE A 384 -54.19 -0.47 67.26
C PHE A 384 -54.68 -0.94 65.88
N ARG A 385 -55.91 -1.44 65.77
CA ARG A 385 -56.49 -1.80 64.46
C ARG A 385 -56.85 -0.56 63.66
N GLU A 386 -57.44 0.44 64.30
CA GLU A 386 -57.75 1.72 63.68
C GLU A 386 -56.47 2.42 63.18
N GLU A 387 -55.39 2.40 63.97
CA GLU A 387 -54.08 2.89 63.55
C GLU A 387 -53.52 2.11 62.33
N ALA A 388 -53.71 0.79 62.29
CA ALA A 388 -53.27 -0.03 61.16
C ALA A 388 -54.09 0.24 59.88
N GLU A 389 -55.41 0.41 60.01
CA GLU A 389 -56.33 0.79 58.93
C GLU A 389 -56.02 2.22 58.44
N GLY A 390 -55.62 3.13 59.33
CA GLY A 390 -55.20 4.49 59.00
C GLY A 390 -53.96 4.56 58.09
N LEU A 391 -53.13 3.51 58.06
CA LEU A 391 -51.97 3.40 57.18
C LEU A 391 -52.30 2.86 55.77
N GLU A 392 -53.50 2.30 55.56
CA GLU A 392 -53.95 1.77 54.27
C GLU A 392 -53.98 2.82 53.15
N PRO A 393 -54.53 4.05 53.33
CA PRO A 393 -54.53 5.05 52.27
C PRO A 393 -53.12 5.50 51.86
N GLU A 394 -52.16 5.55 52.80
CA GLU A 394 -50.75 5.86 52.47
C GLU A 394 -50.12 4.75 51.63
N ARG A 395 -50.45 3.48 51.92
CA ARG A 395 -50.00 2.33 51.12
C ARG A 395 -50.59 2.37 49.72
N GLU A 396 -51.88 2.63 49.57
CA GLU A 396 -52.55 2.79 48.27
C GLU A 396 -51.94 3.95 47.46
N GLU A 397 -51.64 5.09 48.11
CA GLU A 397 -50.97 6.21 47.47
C GLU A 397 -49.56 5.83 46.97
N LEU A 398 -48.78 5.07 47.76
CA LEU A 398 -47.48 4.57 47.31
C LEU A 398 -47.62 3.59 46.14
N ASP A 399 -48.66 2.76 46.11
CA ASP A 399 -48.92 1.84 45.01
C ASP A 399 -49.32 2.59 43.73
N HIS A 400 -50.13 3.65 43.84
CA HIS A 400 -50.42 4.55 42.71
C HIS A 400 -49.15 5.23 42.19
N ARG A 401 -48.33 5.81 43.08
CA ARG A 401 -47.05 6.45 42.67
C ARG A 401 -46.08 5.46 42.04
N LEU A 402 -46.05 4.22 42.51
CA LEU A 402 -45.25 3.16 41.89
C LEU A 402 -45.75 2.84 40.48
N ALA A 403 -47.07 2.71 40.29
CA ALA A 403 -47.68 2.49 38.98
C ALA A 403 -47.41 3.67 38.02
N ASP A 404 -47.48 4.92 38.52
CA ASP A 404 -47.17 6.12 37.74
C ASP A 404 -45.72 6.17 37.24
N LEU A 405 -44.77 5.56 37.97
CA LEU A 405 -43.36 5.45 37.56
C LEU A 405 -43.08 4.34 36.52
N GLU A 406 -43.97 3.37 36.33
CA GLU A 406 -43.74 2.27 35.37
C GLU A 406 -43.70 2.76 33.93
N ARG A 407 -44.58 3.71 33.58
CA ARG A 407 -44.63 4.32 32.25
C ARG A 407 -43.36 5.09 31.88
N PRO A 408 -42.85 6.06 32.68
CA PRO A 408 -41.61 6.76 32.36
C PRO A 408 -40.39 5.83 32.37
N LEU A 409 -40.36 4.77 33.19
CA LEU A 409 -39.30 3.76 33.11
C LEU A 409 -39.32 3.00 31.79
N ALA A 410 -40.50 2.56 31.32
CA ALA A 410 -40.63 1.91 30.03
C ALA A 410 -40.23 2.85 28.88
N GLN A 411 -40.63 4.12 28.95
CA GLN A 411 -40.24 5.15 27.97
C GLN A 411 -38.73 5.42 27.98
N ALA A 412 -38.11 5.52 29.17
CA ALA A 412 -36.66 5.72 29.29
C ALA A 412 -35.87 4.51 28.75
N THR A 413 -36.38 3.29 28.97
CA THR A 413 -35.78 2.06 28.43
C THR A 413 -35.82 2.07 26.90
N ALA A 414 -36.99 2.34 26.30
CA ALA A 414 -37.12 2.44 24.85
C ALA A 414 -36.24 3.57 24.25
N LYS A 415 -36.11 4.70 24.96
CA LYS A 415 -35.23 5.81 24.57
C LYS A 415 -33.76 5.40 24.58
N ILE A 416 -33.31 4.61 25.56
CA ILE A 416 -31.94 4.08 25.60
C ILE A 416 -31.69 3.15 24.40
N GLU A 417 -32.60 2.21 24.12
CA GLU A 417 -32.47 1.30 22.97
C GLU A 417 -32.38 2.08 21.65
N GLN A 418 -33.20 3.13 21.50
CA GLN A 418 -33.12 4.02 20.34
C GLN A 418 -31.76 4.72 20.25
N LEU A 419 -31.28 5.31 21.35
CA LEU A 419 -30.00 6.03 21.38
C LEU A 419 -28.79 5.10 21.13
N GLU A 420 -28.86 3.85 21.56
CA GLU A 420 -27.85 2.83 21.24
C GLU A 420 -27.84 2.53 19.74
N SER A 421 -29.01 2.39 19.11
CA SER A 421 -29.11 2.20 17.66
C SER A 421 -28.60 3.40 16.86
N ASP A 422 -28.84 4.63 17.34
CA ASP A 422 -28.35 5.87 16.73
C ASP A 422 -26.82 5.98 16.82
N LEU A 423 -26.25 5.61 17.97
CA LEU A 423 -24.79 5.55 18.16
C LEU A 423 -24.13 4.51 17.26
N GLU A 424 -24.72 3.31 17.13
CA GLU A 424 -24.23 2.29 16.21
C GLU A 424 -24.33 2.74 14.75
N ALA A 425 -25.40 3.44 14.37
CA ALA A 425 -25.54 4.03 13.04
C ALA A 425 -24.48 5.12 12.78
N ALA A 426 -24.22 6.00 13.75
CA ALA A 426 -23.18 7.03 13.64
C ALA A 426 -21.78 6.42 13.47
N ARG A 427 -21.45 5.39 14.26
CA ARG A 427 -20.16 4.68 14.17
C ARG A 427 -19.98 3.96 12.83
N ARG A 428 -21.04 3.31 12.31
CA ARG A 428 -21.02 2.72 10.97
C ARG A 428 -20.79 3.78 9.89
N GLY A 429 -21.48 4.91 9.97
CA GLY A 429 -21.31 6.02 9.04
C GLY A 429 -19.87 6.55 9.01
N LEU A 430 -19.23 6.71 10.17
CA LEU A 430 -17.81 7.11 10.25
C LEU A 430 -16.89 6.09 9.57
N ASN A 431 -17.08 4.79 9.83
CA ASN A 431 -16.26 3.74 9.22
C ASN A 431 -16.46 3.67 7.69
N GLU A 432 -17.71 3.79 7.21
CA GLU A 432 -18.01 3.85 5.78
C GLU A 432 -17.31 5.04 5.11
N THR A 433 -17.27 6.22 5.75
CA THR A 433 -16.54 7.38 5.21
C THR A 433 -15.02 7.15 5.15
N ARG A 434 -14.44 6.50 6.16
CA ARG A 434 -13.02 6.12 6.18
C ARG A 434 -12.67 5.12 5.08
N ASP A 435 -13.50 4.12 4.87
CA ASP A 435 -13.28 3.11 3.83
C ASP A 435 -13.42 3.71 2.42
N ALA A 436 -14.40 4.58 2.21
CA ALA A 436 -14.57 5.30 0.95
C ALA A 436 -13.33 6.17 0.63
N HIS A 437 -12.80 6.89 1.62
CA HIS A 437 -11.59 7.70 1.44
C HIS A 437 -10.34 6.85 1.14
N ARG A 438 -10.17 5.70 1.82
CA ARG A 438 -9.07 4.77 1.51
C ARG A 438 -9.11 4.30 0.05
N GLN A 439 -10.30 3.99 -0.46
CA GLN A 439 -10.49 3.59 -1.86
C GLN A 439 -10.14 4.74 -2.81
N GLN A 440 -10.68 5.93 -2.56
CA GLN A 440 -10.39 7.11 -3.39
C GLN A 440 -8.89 7.48 -3.41
N ARG A 441 -8.21 7.36 -2.26
CA ARG A 441 -6.75 7.55 -2.21
C ARG A 441 -6.01 6.51 -3.03
N ALA A 442 -6.36 5.24 -2.90
CA ALA A 442 -5.74 4.17 -3.67
C ALA A 442 -5.92 4.37 -5.19
N ASP A 443 -7.08 4.88 -5.62
CA ASP A 443 -7.34 5.20 -7.03
C ASP A 443 -6.45 6.36 -7.51
N LEU A 444 -6.33 7.44 -6.74
CA LEU A 444 -5.45 8.58 -7.07
C LEU A 444 -3.97 8.17 -7.11
N ASP A 445 -3.52 7.35 -6.15
CA ASP A 445 -2.15 6.84 -6.11
C ASP A 445 -1.84 5.92 -7.30
N ALA A 446 -2.80 5.08 -7.70
CA ALA A 446 -2.68 4.24 -8.90
C ALA A 446 -2.60 5.07 -10.19
N GLU A 447 -3.36 6.17 -10.28
CA GLU A 447 -3.27 7.12 -11.40
C GLU A 447 -1.93 7.84 -11.43
N LEU A 448 -1.44 8.34 -10.30
CA LEU A 448 -0.12 8.96 -10.17
C LEU A 448 1.00 8.00 -10.59
N ALA A 449 0.92 6.73 -10.15
CA ALA A 449 1.90 5.70 -10.52
C ALA A 449 1.84 5.33 -12.02
N ARG A 450 0.67 5.43 -12.66
CA ARG A 450 0.58 5.26 -14.12
C ARG A 450 1.26 6.43 -14.84
N LYS A 451 0.98 7.66 -14.39
CA LYS A 451 1.57 8.88 -14.98
C LYS A 451 3.07 8.96 -14.80
N SER A 452 3.61 8.54 -13.65
CA SER A 452 5.06 8.50 -13.44
C SER A 452 5.77 7.50 -14.37
N ARG A 453 5.15 6.35 -14.66
CA ARG A 453 5.68 5.40 -15.65
C ARG A 453 5.64 5.94 -17.07
N GLU A 454 4.56 6.63 -17.45
CA GLU A 454 4.45 7.30 -18.76
C GLU A 454 5.52 8.39 -18.93
N GLU A 455 5.78 9.16 -17.87
CA GLU A 455 6.82 10.20 -17.84
C GLU A 455 8.22 9.59 -17.98
N ALA A 456 8.53 8.54 -17.22
CA ALA A 456 9.80 7.81 -17.34
C ALA A 456 10.00 7.21 -18.75
N GLN A 457 8.94 6.73 -19.39
CA GLN A 457 9.00 6.25 -20.78
C GLN A 457 9.28 7.40 -21.76
N ALA A 458 8.65 8.57 -21.58
CA ALA A 458 8.91 9.76 -22.38
C ALA A 458 10.36 10.24 -22.21
N GLU A 459 10.89 10.26 -20.98
CA GLU A 459 12.30 10.59 -20.70
C GLU A 459 13.27 9.60 -21.38
N ALA A 460 12.99 8.30 -21.30
CA ALA A 460 13.79 7.28 -21.97
C ALA A 460 13.72 7.41 -23.50
N GLU A 461 12.59 7.83 -24.07
CA GLU A 461 12.50 8.19 -25.49
C GLU A 461 13.36 9.42 -25.82
N ILE A 462 13.29 10.50 -25.03
CA ILE A 462 14.12 11.70 -25.21
C ILE A 462 15.61 11.34 -25.20
N LEU A 463 16.08 10.53 -24.26
CA LEU A 463 17.48 10.10 -24.18
C LEU A 463 17.91 9.28 -25.41
N ARG A 464 17.09 8.33 -25.87
CA ARG A 464 17.36 7.54 -27.09
C ARG A 464 17.44 8.44 -28.32
N ARG A 465 16.53 9.40 -28.46
CA ARG A 465 16.50 10.38 -29.56
C ARG A 465 17.71 11.31 -29.53
N LEU A 466 18.14 11.77 -28.35
CA LEU A 466 19.37 12.56 -28.19
C LEU A 466 20.62 11.77 -28.58
N SER A 467 20.71 10.49 -28.21
CA SER A 467 21.81 9.61 -28.64
C SER A 467 21.80 9.39 -30.16
N SER A 468 20.63 9.17 -30.76
CA SER A 468 20.45 9.09 -32.23
C SER A 468 20.92 10.36 -32.93
N LEU A 469 20.49 11.53 -32.44
CA LEU A 469 20.91 12.83 -32.95
C LEU A 469 22.43 13.03 -32.83
N GLY A 470 23.01 12.70 -31.67
CA GLY A 470 24.47 12.73 -31.47
C GLY A 470 25.22 11.81 -32.44
N THR A 471 24.66 10.64 -32.72
CA THR A 471 25.22 9.71 -33.71
C THR A 471 25.18 10.30 -35.11
N LEU A 472 24.07 10.92 -35.53
CA LEU A 472 23.97 11.61 -36.82
C LEU A 472 25.00 12.76 -36.91
N VAL A 473 25.13 13.57 -35.86
CA VAL A 473 26.10 14.67 -35.78
C VAL A 473 27.54 14.16 -35.88
N ASN A 474 27.84 13.03 -35.24
CA ASN A 474 29.16 12.39 -35.31
C ASN A 474 29.45 11.77 -36.68
N LEU A 475 28.44 11.19 -37.34
CA LEU A 475 28.57 10.63 -38.69
C LEU A 475 28.86 11.72 -39.73
N HIS A 476 28.18 12.86 -39.63
CA HIS A 476 28.33 13.97 -40.57
C HIS A 476 29.51 14.90 -40.26
N ARG A 477 30.17 14.73 -39.09
CA ARG A 477 31.33 15.52 -38.63
C ARG A 477 31.17 17.03 -38.90
N VAL A 478 30.08 17.61 -38.38
CA VAL A 478 29.77 19.02 -38.55
C VAL A 478 30.92 19.87 -37.98
N SER A 479 31.56 20.67 -38.82
CA SER A 479 32.75 21.45 -38.44
C SER A 479 32.38 22.67 -37.59
N ARG A 480 32.20 22.44 -36.29
CA ARG A 480 31.93 23.46 -35.27
C ARG A 480 32.99 23.37 -34.18
N PRO A 481 33.67 24.48 -33.83
CA PRO A 481 34.68 24.46 -32.77
C PRO A 481 34.08 24.06 -31.42
N GLU A 482 32.80 24.32 -31.19
CA GLU A 482 32.12 23.93 -29.95
C GLU A 482 31.93 22.41 -29.81
N LEU A 483 32.09 21.64 -30.90
CA LEU A 483 31.92 20.20 -30.92
C LEU A 483 33.25 19.43 -31.00
N SER A 484 34.38 20.11 -31.24
CA SER A 484 35.69 19.46 -31.46
C SER A 484 36.11 18.59 -30.28
N ASP A 485 35.93 19.11 -29.06
CA ASP A 485 36.35 18.42 -27.84
C ASP A 485 35.54 17.15 -27.61
N LEU A 486 34.25 17.17 -27.94
CA LEU A 486 33.38 16.01 -27.85
C LEU A 486 33.75 14.95 -28.89
N TYR A 487 34.05 15.37 -30.12
CA TYR A 487 34.54 14.47 -31.16
C TYR A 487 35.85 13.80 -30.76
N GLU A 488 36.81 14.55 -30.23
CA GLU A 488 38.09 13.99 -29.78
C GLU A 488 37.88 12.95 -28.67
N ARG A 489 37.05 13.26 -27.66
CA ARG A 489 36.72 12.31 -26.58
C ARG A 489 36.04 11.05 -27.12
N ILE A 490 35.10 11.18 -28.06
CA ILE A 490 34.44 10.04 -28.70
C ILE A 490 35.47 9.15 -29.42
N ASP A 491 36.39 9.75 -30.16
CA ASP A 491 37.42 9.03 -30.90
C ASP A 491 38.43 8.35 -29.95
N GLN A 492 38.83 9.03 -28.87
CA GLN A 492 39.66 8.46 -27.81
C GLN A 492 39.00 7.23 -27.16
N ARG A 493 37.70 7.32 -26.82
CA ARG A 493 36.93 6.21 -26.21
C ARG A 493 36.77 5.05 -27.17
N ARG A 494 36.45 5.31 -28.45
CA ARG A 494 36.38 4.27 -29.49
C ARG A 494 37.73 3.57 -29.68
N GLY A 495 38.83 4.33 -29.66
CA GLY A 495 40.18 3.78 -29.68
C GLY A 495 40.46 2.87 -28.47
N ALA A 496 40.11 3.31 -27.26
CA ALA A 496 40.27 2.52 -26.04
C ALA A 496 39.45 1.22 -26.07
N ILE A 497 38.20 1.28 -26.54
CA ILE A 497 37.35 0.09 -26.74
C ILE A 497 38.02 -0.86 -27.74
N GLY A 498 38.47 -0.35 -28.90
CA GLY A 498 39.14 -1.15 -29.91
C GLY A 498 40.39 -1.89 -29.38
N VAL A 499 41.22 -1.19 -28.59
CA VAL A 499 42.41 -1.79 -27.94
C VAL A 499 41.99 -2.89 -26.98
N ARG A 500 41.01 -2.64 -26.10
CA ARG A 500 40.53 -3.64 -25.12
C ARG A 500 39.88 -4.85 -25.79
N THR A 501 39.08 -4.65 -26.83
CA THR A 501 38.48 -5.74 -27.59
C THR A 501 39.55 -6.61 -28.24
N SER A 502 40.57 -6.01 -28.85
CA SER A 502 41.70 -6.76 -29.44
C SER A 502 42.48 -7.55 -28.38
N GLU A 503 42.59 -7.02 -27.16
CA GLU A 503 43.22 -7.72 -26.03
C GLU A 503 42.36 -8.91 -25.55
N VAL A 504 41.05 -8.73 -25.46
CA VAL A 504 40.10 -9.82 -25.14
C VAL A 504 40.19 -10.93 -26.18
N GLU A 505 40.24 -10.58 -27.46
CA GLU A 505 40.42 -11.55 -28.56
C GLU A 505 41.77 -12.27 -28.44
N ARG A 506 42.87 -11.53 -28.21
CA ARG A 506 44.20 -12.11 -27.98
C ARG A 506 44.20 -13.11 -26.83
N LEU A 507 43.72 -12.71 -25.65
CA LEU A 507 43.65 -13.56 -24.46
C LEU A 507 42.72 -14.75 -24.67
N SER A 508 41.66 -14.60 -25.47
CA SER A 508 40.74 -15.69 -25.83
C SER A 508 41.41 -16.70 -26.75
N VAL A 509 42.15 -16.24 -27.76
CA VAL A 509 42.95 -17.11 -28.66
C VAL A 509 44.03 -17.84 -27.87
N GLU A 510 44.78 -17.15 -26.99
CA GLU A 510 45.74 -17.79 -26.08
C GLU A 510 45.09 -18.81 -25.14
N ARG A 511 43.84 -18.56 -24.75
CA ARG A 511 43.07 -19.47 -23.91
C ARG A 511 42.53 -20.67 -24.67
N ASP A 512 42.36 -20.56 -25.98
CA ASP A 512 41.83 -21.66 -26.78
C ASP A 512 42.96 -22.47 -27.42
N SER A 513 44.17 -21.92 -27.53
CA SER A 513 45.38 -22.60 -28.01
C SER A 513 45.98 -23.63 -27.04
N TYR A 514 45.48 -23.73 -25.80
CA TYR A 514 45.89 -24.79 -24.87
C TYR A 514 45.58 -26.18 -25.45
N ASP A 515 46.60 -27.04 -25.52
CA ASP A 515 46.45 -28.44 -25.91
C ASP A 515 45.53 -29.16 -24.90
N ARG A 516 44.25 -29.30 -25.30
CA ARG A 516 43.24 -30.04 -24.53
C ARG A 516 43.71 -31.46 -24.23
N GLY A 517 44.50 -32.07 -25.11
CA GLY A 517 45.06 -33.41 -24.93
C GLY A 517 46.11 -33.49 -23.82
N ALA A 518 47.01 -32.50 -23.71
CA ALA A 518 47.98 -32.42 -22.61
C ALA A 518 47.27 -32.15 -21.27
N LEU A 519 46.26 -31.27 -21.26
CA LEU A 519 45.48 -30.94 -20.08
C LEU A 519 44.68 -32.14 -19.57
N MET A 520 43.98 -32.86 -20.46
CA MET A 520 43.22 -34.06 -20.09
C MET A 520 44.13 -35.16 -19.54
N ARG A 521 45.33 -35.33 -20.11
CA ARG A 521 46.34 -36.27 -19.59
C ARG A 521 46.86 -35.87 -18.21
N GLY A 522 47.12 -34.58 -17.98
CA GLY A 522 47.51 -34.05 -16.68
C GLY A 522 46.42 -34.23 -15.62
N VAL A 523 45.17 -33.89 -15.95
CA VAL A 523 44.01 -34.09 -15.06
C VAL A 523 43.78 -35.56 -14.75
N ALA A 524 43.89 -36.45 -15.74
CA ALA A 524 43.82 -37.89 -15.51
C ALA A 524 44.93 -38.38 -14.56
N GLY A 525 46.16 -37.89 -14.73
CA GLY A 525 47.28 -38.21 -13.84
C GLY A 525 47.06 -37.75 -12.40
N ILE A 526 46.57 -36.52 -12.21
CA ILE A 526 46.21 -35.99 -10.88
C ILE A 526 45.06 -36.80 -10.27
N GLY A 527 44.05 -37.16 -11.08
CA GLY A 527 42.92 -37.98 -10.66
C GLY A 527 43.36 -39.36 -10.16
N ILE A 528 44.23 -40.05 -10.90
CA ILE A 528 44.80 -41.35 -10.49
C ILE A 528 45.65 -41.23 -9.22
N ALA A 529 46.47 -40.18 -9.11
CA ALA A 529 47.28 -39.96 -7.91
C ALA A 529 46.42 -39.69 -6.68
N ALA A 530 45.38 -38.85 -6.80
CA ALA A 530 44.47 -38.53 -5.72
C ALA A 530 43.63 -39.75 -5.29
N THR A 531 43.10 -40.54 -6.23
CA THR A 531 42.35 -41.76 -5.89
C THR A 531 43.24 -42.81 -5.23
N SER A 532 44.48 -42.98 -5.72
CA SER A 532 45.46 -43.88 -5.10
C SER A 532 45.83 -43.44 -3.68
N PHE A 533 46.01 -42.14 -3.47
CA PHE A 533 46.28 -41.57 -2.14
C PHE A 533 45.10 -41.76 -1.19
N LEU A 534 43.86 -41.48 -1.63
CA LEU A 534 42.67 -41.72 -0.82
C LEU A 534 42.50 -43.20 -0.48
N LEU A 535 42.74 -44.11 -1.43
CA LEU A 535 42.67 -45.55 -1.20
C LEU A 535 43.72 -45.98 -0.16
N LEU A 536 44.94 -45.42 -0.22
CA LEU A 536 45.99 -45.66 0.76
C LEU A 536 45.63 -45.12 2.16
N VAL A 537 45.00 -43.94 2.24
CA VAL A 537 44.49 -43.39 3.52
C VAL A 537 43.40 -44.29 4.11
N VAL A 538 42.46 -44.78 3.29
CA VAL A 538 41.41 -45.71 3.74
C VAL A 538 42.01 -47.03 4.22
N LEU A 539 43.01 -47.57 3.52
CA LEU A 539 43.73 -48.77 3.95
C LEU A 539 44.46 -48.57 5.28
N LEU A 540 45.15 -47.43 5.45
CA LEU A 540 45.81 -47.09 6.71
C LEU A 540 44.80 -46.91 7.86
N ALA A 541 43.66 -46.27 7.60
CA ALA A 541 42.59 -46.11 8.57
C ALA A 541 41.90 -47.44 8.94
N ALA A 542 41.90 -48.44 8.04
CA ALA A 542 41.40 -49.77 8.33
C ALA A 542 42.41 -50.66 9.08
N LEU A 543 43.69 -50.31 9.05
CA LEU A 543 44.77 -51.03 9.75
C LEU A 543 45.04 -50.50 11.17
N LEU A 544 44.66 -49.25 11.44
CA LEU A 544 44.65 -48.63 12.77
C LEU A 544 43.35 -48.98 13.49
#